data_AF-A0A4W4GH23-F1
#
_entry.id   AF-A0A4W4GH23-F1
#
_cell.length_a   1.000
_cell.length_b   1.000
_cell.length_c   1.000
_cell.angle_alpha   90.00
_cell.angle_beta   90.00
_cell.angle_gamma   90.00
#
_symmetry.space_group_name_H-M   'P 1'
#
loop_
_entity.id
_entity.type
_entity.pdbx_description
1 polymer ?
#
loop_
_entity_poly.entity_id
_entity_poly.type
_entity_poly.pdbx_seq_one_letter_code
_entity_poly.pdbx_strand_id
1 'polypeptide(L)'
;MFKMHLPVLRSLSYVACMGCTSFVLLGVMYFAVDIKEWWGGQPFIYLGMNSILVYVGHSLLGFYFPFSWEMRYQDSHWEKLIQSLWGTVLWLFIAYLLYRKRFFLKI
;
A
#
# COMPACT_ATOMS: atom_id res chain seq x y z
N MET A 1 -0.76 38.68 -5.02
CA MET A 1 0.03 37.96 -6.04
C MET A 1 -0.08 36.47 -5.77
N PHE A 2 -1.09 35.82 -6.35
CA PHE A 2 -1.35 34.38 -6.19
C PHE A 2 -0.20 33.59 -6.81
N LYS A 3 0.70 33.06 -5.99
CA LYS A 3 1.74 32.13 -6.43
C LYS A 3 1.10 30.75 -6.50
N MET A 4 0.52 30.44 -7.66
CA MET A 4 0.06 29.10 -8.01
C MET A 4 1.29 28.20 -8.11
N HIS A 5 1.69 27.59 -6.98
CA HIS A 5 2.63 26.49 -6.95
C HIS A 5 1.94 25.30 -7.61
N LEU A 6 2.03 25.17 -8.93
CA LEU A 6 1.80 23.89 -9.60
C LEU A 6 3.07 23.05 -9.41
N PRO A 7 3.12 22.03 -8.55
CA PRO A 7 4.22 21.09 -8.51
C PRO A 7 4.07 20.04 -9.63
N VAL A 8 3.85 20.47 -10.89
CA VAL A 8 3.20 19.58 -11.88
C VAL A 8 4.15 18.82 -12.81
N LEU A 9 5.47 18.96 -12.70
CA LEU A 9 6.35 17.88 -13.16
C LEU A 9 7.52 17.67 -12.19
N ARG A 10 7.44 16.61 -11.35
CA ARG A 10 8.67 15.92 -10.92
C ARG A 10 9.44 15.57 -12.20
N SER A 11 10.76 15.74 -12.20
CA SER A 11 11.65 15.55 -13.36
C SER A 11 11.19 14.43 -14.31
N LEU A 12 11.21 14.66 -15.62
CA LEU A 12 10.80 13.68 -16.63
C LEU A 12 11.54 12.34 -16.47
N SER A 13 12.80 12.38 -16.02
CA SER A 13 13.58 11.20 -15.65
C SER A 13 12.98 10.42 -14.49
N TYR A 14 12.47 11.10 -13.45
CA TYR A 14 11.81 10.47 -12.30
C TYR A 14 10.53 9.75 -12.73
N VAL A 15 9.70 10.39 -13.57
CA VAL A 15 8.45 9.79 -14.07
C VAL A 15 8.76 8.58 -14.96
N ALA A 16 9.74 8.71 -15.86
CA ALA A 16 10.16 7.62 -16.74
C ALA A 16 10.73 6.42 -15.95
N CYS A 17 11.57 6.66 -14.93
CA CYS A 17 12.10 5.61 -14.07
C CYS A 17 10.98 4.89 -13.30
N MET A 18 10.11 5.63 -12.61
CA MET A 18 9.00 5.04 -11.84
C MET A 18 8.03 4.26 -12.74
N GLY A 19 7.73 4.80 -13.93
CA GLY A 19 6.88 4.14 -14.92
C GLY A 19 7.50 2.84 -15.43
N CYS A 20 8.77 2.89 -15.86
CA CYS A 20 9.50 1.70 -16.31
C CYS A 20 9.53 0.61 -15.23
N THR A 21 9.87 0.96 -13.98
CA THR A 21 9.85 0.01 -12.86
C THR A 21 8.47 -0.60 -12.62
N SER A 22 7.40 0.17 -12.76
CA SER A 22 6.03 -0.34 -12.62
C SER A 22 5.68 -1.37 -13.70
N PHE A 23 6.07 -1.14 -14.96
CA PHE A 23 5.82 -2.09 -16.06
C PHE A 23 6.64 -3.37 -15.88
N VAL A 24 7.90 -3.25 -15.46
CA VAL A 24 8.73 -4.42 -15.14
C VAL A 24 8.12 -5.24 -14.01
N LEU A 25 7.68 -4.58 -12.93
CA LEU A 25 7.02 -5.25 -11.81
C LEU A 25 5.75 -5.96 -12.25
N LEU A 26 4.89 -5.30 -13.04
CA LEU A 26 3.68 -5.90 -13.59
C LEU A 26 3.99 -7.13 -14.45
N GLY A 27 5.01 -7.06 -15.32
CA GLY A 27 5.43 -8.17 -16.16
C GLY A 27 5.93 -9.37 -15.35
N VAL A 28 6.71 -9.13 -14.29
CA VAL A 28 7.16 -10.19 -13.37
C VAL A 28 5.97 -10.83 -12.64
N MET A 29 5.02 -10.03 -12.16
CA MET A 29 3.83 -10.56 -11.49
C MET A 29 2.97 -11.39 -12.44
N TYR A 30 2.73 -10.92 -13.66
CA TYR A 30 2.00 -11.66 -14.69
C TYR A 30 2.67 -12.99 -15.02
N PHE A 31 3.99 -13.00 -15.20
CA PHE A 31 4.70 -14.25 -15.47
C PHE A 31 4.61 -15.25 -14.31
N ALA A 32 4.76 -14.78 -13.07
CA ALA A 32 4.73 -15.64 -11.89
C ALA A 32 3.32 -16.21 -11.61
N VAL A 33 2.28 -15.40 -11.78
CA VAL A 33 0.88 -15.76 -11.46
C VAL A 33 0.22 -16.46 -12.64
N ASP A 34 0.21 -15.86 -13.83
CA ASP A 34 -0.61 -16.33 -14.95
C ASP A 34 0.09 -17.39 -15.82
N ILE A 35 1.42 -17.31 -15.98
CA ILE A 35 2.16 -18.28 -16.82
C ILE A 35 2.65 -19.48 -16.01
N LYS A 36 3.28 -19.22 -14.86
CA LYS A 36 3.87 -20.27 -14.04
C LYS A 36 2.93 -20.84 -12.99
N GLU A 37 1.82 -20.16 -12.69
CA GLU A 37 0.85 -20.54 -11.65
C GLU A 37 1.53 -20.88 -10.30
N TRP A 38 2.70 -20.28 -10.03
CA TRP A 38 3.46 -20.53 -8.79
C TRP A 38 2.77 -19.93 -7.57
N TRP A 39 1.86 -18.98 -7.80
CA TRP A 39 1.21 -18.24 -6.75
C TRP A 39 -0.16 -17.73 -7.20
N GLY A 40 -1.19 -17.92 -6.37
CA GLY A 40 -2.55 -17.46 -6.66
C GLY A 40 -2.83 -15.98 -6.39
N GLY A 41 -1.81 -15.10 -6.32
CA GLY A 41 -2.00 -13.64 -6.17
C GLY A 41 -2.39 -13.14 -4.77
N GLN A 42 -2.34 -13.98 -3.74
CA GLN A 42 -2.61 -13.63 -2.34
C GLN A 42 -1.34 -13.07 -1.69
N PRO A 43 -1.29 -11.84 -1.14
CA PRO A 43 -2.38 -11.21 -0.41
C PRO A 43 -3.03 -10.02 -1.13
N PHE A 44 -2.57 -9.67 -2.34
CA PHE A 44 -3.08 -8.54 -3.11
C PHE A 44 -4.59 -8.66 -3.36
N ILE A 45 -5.07 -9.88 -3.61
CA ILE A 45 -6.51 -10.16 -3.77
C ILE A 45 -7.29 -9.82 -2.50
N TYR A 46 -6.79 -10.18 -1.31
CA TYR A 46 -7.49 -9.95 -0.04
C TYR A 46 -7.63 -8.47 0.29
N LEU A 47 -6.56 -7.69 0.06
CA LEU A 47 -6.62 -6.24 0.20
C LEU A 47 -7.51 -5.61 -0.87
N GLY A 48 -7.39 -6.05 -2.13
CA GLY A 48 -8.13 -5.47 -3.24
C GLY A 48 -9.65 -5.60 -3.05
N MET A 49 -10.12 -6.77 -2.61
CA MET A 49 -11.54 -7.02 -2.37
C MET A 49 -12.15 -6.17 -1.23
N ASN A 50 -11.33 -5.69 -0.29
CA ASN A 50 -11.76 -4.89 0.86
C ASN A 50 -11.12 -3.50 0.88
N SER A 51 -10.75 -2.98 -0.30
CA SER A 51 -9.97 -1.75 -0.44
C SER A 51 -10.63 -0.52 0.19
N ILE A 52 -11.96 -0.39 0.08
CA ILE A 52 -12.70 0.71 0.70
C ILE A 52 -12.63 0.67 2.24
N LEU A 53 -12.76 -0.51 2.84
CA LEU A 53 -12.70 -0.64 4.29
C LEU A 53 -11.29 -0.36 4.79
N VAL A 54 -10.28 -0.88 4.10
CA VAL A 54 -8.87 -0.62 4.45
C VAL A 54 -8.57 0.88 4.33
N TYR A 55 -9.07 1.54 3.28
CA TYR A 55 -8.90 2.98 3.10
C TYR A 55 -9.56 3.78 4.22
N VAL A 56 -10.86 3.62 4.43
CA VAL A 56 -11.62 4.35 5.46
C VAL A 56 -11.06 4.03 6.85
N GLY A 57 -10.78 2.76 7.11
CA GLY A 57 -10.19 2.31 8.34
C GLY A 57 -8.82 2.93 8.59
N HIS A 58 -7.96 3.05 7.57
CA HIS A 58 -6.69 3.74 7.70
C HIS A 58 -6.88 5.25 7.90
N SER A 59 -7.84 5.89 7.22
CA SER A 59 -8.15 7.31 7.42
C SER A 59 -8.60 7.60 8.86
N LEU A 60 -9.32 6.67 9.49
CA LEU A 60 -9.81 6.84 10.86
C LEU A 60 -8.79 6.39 11.93
N LEU A 61 -8.12 5.26 11.71
CA LEU A 61 -7.27 4.59 12.72
C LEU A 61 -5.78 4.77 12.45
N GLY A 62 -5.37 5.30 11.31
CA GLY A 62 -3.97 5.35 10.87
C GLY A 62 -3.05 6.15 11.79
N PHE A 63 -3.59 7.11 12.53
CA PHE A 63 -2.84 7.91 13.51
C PHE A 63 -2.88 7.32 14.93
N TYR A 64 -3.71 6.31 15.17
CA TYR A 64 -3.88 5.70 16.48
C TYR A 64 -3.01 4.46 16.64
N PHE A 65 -2.62 4.17 17.87
CA PHE A 65 -2.05 2.88 18.23
C PHE A 65 -3.07 1.77 17.88
N PRO A 66 -2.69 0.64 17.24
CA PRO A 66 -1.33 0.13 16.99
C PRO A 66 -0.72 0.47 15.62
N PHE A 67 -1.36 1.31 14.80
CA PHE A 67 -0.89 1.64 13.44
C PHE A 67 0.19 2.71 13.43
N SER A 68 0.11 3.65 14.37
CA SER A 68 1.10 4.70 14.55
C SER A 68 1.45 4.86 16.02
N TRP A 69 2.73 5.08 16.28
CA TRP A 69 3.25 5.44 17.60
C TRP A 69 4.19 6.64 17.46
N GLU A 70 4.37 7.35 18.55
CA GLU A 70 5.29 8.49 18.59
C GLU A 70 6.73 7.98 18.41
N MET A 71 7.39 8.47 17.36
CA MET A 71 8.77 8.11 17.04
C MET A 71 9.70 8.78 18.04
N ARG A 72 10.57 8.01 18.68
CA ARG A 72 11.48 8.53 19.70
C ARG A 72 12.67 9.26 19.06
N TYR A 73 13.04 8.87 17.83
CA TYR A 73 14.06 9.54 17.03
C TYR A 73 13.54 9.81 15.62
N GLN A 74 13.16 11.06 15.34
CA GLN A 74 12.61 11.43 14.02
C GLN A 74 13.65 11.32 12.88
N ASP A 75 14.95 11.36 13.19
CA ASP A 75 16.03 11.21 12.21
C ASP A 75 16.29 9.74 11.81
N SER A 76 15.70 8.78 12.54
CA SER A 76 15.92 7.37 12.27
C SER A 76 14.97 6.89 11.15
N HIS A 77 15.49 6.83 9.92
CA HIS A 77 14.75 6.29 8.77
C HIS A 77 14.23 4.86 9.02
N TRP A 78 14.92 4.10 9.86
CA TRP A 78 14.57 2.72 10.19
C TRP A 78 13.27 2.61 10.99
N GLU A 79 13.02 3.53 11.93
CA GLU A 79 11.78 3.55 12.70
C GLU A 79 10.58 3.78 11.78
N LYS A 80 10.72 4.68 10.80
CA LYS A 80 9.66 4.96 9.80
C LYS A 80 9.39 3.77 8.89
N LEU A 81 10.43 3.06 8.47
CA LEU A 81 10.29 1.84 7.68
C LEU A 81 9.55 0.75 8.47
N ILE A 82 9.94 0.51 9.73
CA ILE A 82 9.28 -0.48 10.60
C ILE A 82 7.82 -0.11 10.81
N GLN A 83 7.52 1.15 11.12
CA GLN A 83 6.15 1.60 11.35
C GLN A 83 5.28 1.42 10.10
N SER A 84 5.80 1.75 8.91
CA SER A 84 5.09 1.57 7.64
C SER A 84 4.85 0.09 7.33
N LEU A 85 5.87 -0.76 7.54
CA LEU A 85 5.76 -2.20 7.36
C LEU A 85 4.76 -2.80 8.35
N TRP A 86 4.82 -2.40 9.62
CA TRP A 86 3.92 -2.85 10.68
C TRP A 86 2.46 -2.48 10.38
N GLY A 87 2.22 -1.22 10.01
CA GLY A 87 0.88 -0.77 9.60
C GLY A 87 0.36 -1.58 8.40
N THR A 88 1.21 -1.85 7.42
CA THR A 88 0.84 -2.67 6.25
C THR A 88 0.50 -4.10 6.64
N VAL A 89 1.29 -4.73 7.54
CA VAL A 89 1.04 -6.09 8.06
C VAL A 89 -0.26 -6.16 8.86
N LEU A 90 -0.56 -5.15 9.69
CA LEU A 90 -1.83 -5.08 10.42
C LEU A 90 -3.02 -4.97 9.47
N TRP A 91 -2.94 -4.14 8.44
CA TRP A 91 -4.01 -4.03 7.43
C TRP A 91 -4.17 -5.30 6.61
N LEU A 92 -3.06 -5.96 6.25
CA LEU A 92 -3.06 -7.30 5.64
C LEU A 92 -3.79 -8.31 6.52
N PHE A 93 -3.48 -8.33 7.81
CA PHE A 93 -4.11 -9.23 8.77
C PHE A 93 -5.62 -8.96 8.91
N ILE A 94 -6.03 -7.70 9.02
CA ILE A 94 -7.43 -7.30 9.08
C ILE A 94 -8.15 -7.70 7.79
N ALA A 95 -7.60 -7.37 6.62
CA ALA A 95 -8.17 -7.74 5.33
C ALA A 95 -8.32 -9.27 5.17
N TYR A 96 -7.35 -10.03 5.68
CA TYR A 96 -7.43 -11.49 5.72
C TYR A 96 -8.55 -12.00 6.64
N LEU A 97 -8.72 -11.42 7.83
CA LEU A 97 -9.82 -11.78 8.74
C LEU A 97 -11.19 -11.49 8.10
N LEU A 98 -11.33 -10.34 7.43
CA LEU A 98 -12.55 -9.99 6.71
C LEU A 98 -12.85 -10.94 5.56
N TYR A 99 -11.82 -11.29 4.78
CA TYR A 99 -11.93 -12.28 3.72
C TYR A 99 -12.43 -13.63 4.25
N ARG A 100 -11.91 -14.08 5.40
CA ARG A 100 -12.35 -15.32 6.07
C ARG A 100 -13.81 -15.25 6.53
N LYS A 101 -14.28 -14.08 6.94
CA LYS A 101 -15.68 -13.82 7.32
C LYS A 101 -16.60 -13.57 6.12
N ARG A 102 -16.07 -13.58 4.88
CA ARG A 102 -16.79 -13.28 3.63
C ARG A 102 -17.54 -11.95 3.66
N PHE A 103 -17.08 -11.01 4.50
CA PHE A 103 -17.66 -9.69 4.60
C PHE A 103 -16.94 -8.78 3.61
N PHE A 104 -17.65 -8.39 2.56
CA PHE A 104 -17.12 -7.51 1.53
C PHE A 104 -18.02 -6.28 1.46
N LEU A 105 -17.52 -5.15 1.95
CA LEU A 105 -18.18 -3.87 1.76
C LEU A 105 -18.01 -3.46 0.30
N LYS A 106 -19.12 -3.54 -0.44
CA LYS A 106 -19.25 -3.03 -1.80
C LYS A 106 -20.27 -1.91 -1.70
N ILE A 107 -19.87 -0.69 -2.07
CA ILE A 107 -20.77 0.45 -2.22
C ILE A 107 -21.30 0.47 -3.66
#